data_AF-A0A8J6GFK6-F1
#
_entry.id   AF-A0A8J6GFK6-F1
#
_cell.length_a   1.000
_cell.length_b   1.000
_cell.length_c   1.000
_cell.angle_alpha   90.00
_cell.angle_beta   90.00
_cell.angle_gamma   90.00
#
_symmetry.space_group_name_H-M   'P 1'
#
loop_
_entity.id
_entity.type
_entity.pdbx_description
1 polymer ?
#
loop_
_entity_poly.entity_id
_entity_poly.type
_entity_poly.pdbx_seq_one_letter_code
_entity_poly.pdbx_strand_id
1 'polypeptide(L)'
;MALRLLRLLPASASARGLAAGAQRVVSGGRHVLPGSRTVLSEPRFPDVVGQTLQPLAPEIPTHSSGCSFAAALSRQAASGEPGGRGPGLWARLLFRSVVQCQLKYGPLAFVLGDKTTKKLNQYSRVITVDGNICSGKNKLAKEIAEKLGMKHFPEAGIQYSSSTTGDGRPLHTEFSGSCSLEKFYDNPKSNDGNSYRLQSWLYASRLLQYSDALEHLLSTGQGVVLERSIYSDFVFLEAMYNQGFIRKECVDHYNEIKRLTLPEYLPPHVVIYIDVPVSEIQKRIQKKGDPHEMKITSAYLQDIENAYKNTFLPMMSEQCEVLVYSTWESEDSTKVVEDIEYLKYNKGPWLEQDDRTFHNLRMLVQDKMDVLNYTTVPIYLPEITIGAHQGTRIYNSFRELPGRKYNPGYNEEVGDKYVFWKHRYGYSHCPGQPLAVNGSLSVPRDCWDDDR
;
A
#
# COMPACT_ATOMS: atom_id res chain seq x y z
N MET A 1 44.47 18.52 0.33
CA MET A 1 45.24 18.76 1.56
C MET A 1 44.53 18.09 2.71
N ALA A 2 45.22 17.22 3.46
CA ALA A 2 44.68 16.61 4.68
C ALA A 2 45.31 17.27 5.92
N LEU A 3 44.54 17.48 6.99
CA LEU A 3 44.93 17.53 8.42
C LEU A 3 43.96 18.37 9.26
N ARG A 4 43.16 17.72 10.11
CA ARG A 4 42.76 18.14 11.48
C ARG A 4 41.67 17.18 12.02
N LEU A 5 41.70 16.70 13.27
CA LEU A 5 42.82 16.36 14.16
C LEU A 5 42.24 15.48 15.29
N LEU A 6 42.74 14.26 15.51
CA LEU A 6 42.40 13.47 16.69
C LEU A 6 43.15 13.99 17.93
N ARG A 7 42.44 14.11 19.06
CA ARG A 7 42.88 14.16 20.49
C ARG A 7 41.63 14.59 21.30
N LEU A 8 41.29 14.07 22.49
CA LEU A 8 42.08 13.47 23.56
C LEU A 8 41.38 12.27 24.23
N LEU A 9 42.17 11.32 24.72
CA LEU A 9 41.85 10.44 25.86
C LEU A 9 42.82 10.81 27.01
N PRO A 10 42.40 10.78 28.29
CA PRO A 10 43.29 10.60 29.43
C PRO A 10 43.38 9.12 29.85
N ALA A 11 44.49 8.72 30.47
CA ALA A 11 44.76 7.34 30.91
C ALA A 11 45.43 7.28 32.29
N SER A 12 45.43 6.08 32.91
CA SER A 12 46.00 5.72 34.24
C SER A 12 45.22 6.28 35.46
N ALA A 13 45.17 5.67 36.67
CA ALA A 13 45.72 4.43 37.25
C ALA A 13 44.92 4.09 38.56
N SER A 14 45.01 2.95 39.30
CA SER A 14 45.62 1.61 39.13
C SER A 14 45.09 0.61 40.21
N ALA A 15 45.30 -0.70 40.01
CA ALA A 15 45.40 -1.80 41.00
C ALA A 15 44.27 -2.11 42.03
N ARG A 16 43.79 -3.37 42.02
CA ARG A 16 44.00 -4.44 43.06
C ARG A 16 43.35 -5.77 42.61
N GLY A 17 43.86 -6.91 43.10
CA GLY A 17 43.50 -8.26 42.62
C GLY A 17 42.75 -9.15 43.63
N LEU A 18 42.95 -10.47 43.53
CA LEU A 18 42.26 -11.62 44.18
C LEU A 18 40.91 -12.02 43.50
N ALA A 19 40.46 -13.29 43.45
CA ALA A 19 41.12 -14.61 43.50
C ALA A 19 40.12 -15.75 43.19
N ALA A 20 40.60 -16.87 42.61
CA ALA A 20 40.14 -18.27 42.77
C ALA A 20 38.71 -18.76 42.38
N GLY A 21 38.62 -20.08 42.06
CA GLY A 21 37.38 -20.88 41.87
C GLY A 21 37.10 -21.24 40.39
N ALA A 22 37.39 -22.44 39.86
CA ALA A 22 36.75 -23.76 40.09
C ALA A 22 35.28 -23.80 39.58
N GLN A 23 34.77 -24.80 38.83
CA GLN A 23 35.33 -26.10 38.41
C GLN A 23 34.62 -26.67 37.15
N ARG A 24 35.24 -27.65 36.47
CA ARG A 24 34.63 -28.48 35.39
C ARG A 24 33.48 -29.36 35.90
N VAL A 25 32.52 -29.64 35.01
CA VAL A 25 31.99 -31.01 34.80
C VAL A 25 31.87 -31.26 33.29
N VAL A 26 32.30 -32.44 32.83
CA VAL A 26 32.31 -32.92 31.43
C VAL A 26 31.97 -34.42 31.43
N SER A 27 31.56 -34.95 30.26
CA SER A 27 31.33 -36.37 29.90
C SER A 27 29.94 -36.93 30.23
N GLY A 28 29.36 -37.85 29.44
CA GLY A 28 29.73 -38.49 28.16
C GLY A 28 28.51 -39.33 27.70
N GLY A 29 28.36 -39.97 26.54
CA GLY A 29 29.16 -40.31 25.35
C GLY A 29 28.21 -41.08 24.38
N ARG A 30 28.31 -40.88 23.06
CA ARG A 30 28.92 -41.77 22.04
C ARG A 30 28.26 -43.13 21.77
N HIS A 31 27.72 -43.29 20.54
CA HIS A 31 27.85 -44.41 19.56
C HIS A 31 27.06 -43.93 18.31
N VAL A 32 27.58 -43.68 17.09
CA VAL A 32 28.49 -44.36 16.14
C VAL A 32 27.81 -45.40 15.21
N LEU A 33 27.26 -44.88 14.09
CA LEU A 33 27.43 -45.29 12.66
C LEU A 33 26.90 -46.68 12.17
N PRO A 34 26.81 -46.95 10.83
CA PRO A 34 26.96 -46.07 9.64
C PRO A 34 25.83 -46.20 8.55
N GLY A 35 25.89 -45.33 7.53
CA GLY A 35 25.77 -45.82 6.13
C GLY A 35 24.61 -45.35 5.24
N SER A 36 24.86 -44.37 4.36
CA SER A 36 24.83 -44.54 2.89
C SER A 36 24.93 -43.17 2.18
N ARG A 37 25.81 -43.07 1.18
CA ARG A 37 25.90 -41.92 0.28
C ARG A 37 25.07 -42.21 -0.96
N THR A 38 24.46 -41.18 -1.55
CA THR A 38 24.10 -41.19 -2.98
C THR A 38 24.36 -39.81 -3.57
N VAL A 39 24.97 -39.78 -4.75
CA VAL A 39 25.41 -38.58 -5.47
C VAL A 39 24.79 -38.63 -6.85
N LEU A 40 24.03 -37.60 -7.22
CA LEU A 40 23.54 -37.32 -8.57
C LEU A 40 23.61 -35.80 -8.76
N SER A 41 24.69 -35.24 -9.31
CA SER A 41 25.09 -35.20 -10.73
C SER A 41 24.43 -34.04 -11.49
N GLU A 42 25.18 -32.94 -11.65
CA GLU A 42 24.90 -31.89 -12.63
C GLU A 42 24.87 -32.47 -14.06
N PRO A 43 23.96 -32.00 -14.95
CA PRO A 43 24.17 -32.08 -16.38
C PRO A 43 25.00 -30.87 -16.85
N ARG A 44 26.11 -31.12 -17.54
CA ARG A 44 26.98 -30.12 -18.16
C ARG A 44 27.14 -30.46 -19.65
N PHE A 45 27.55 -29.45 -20.44
CA PHE A 45 28.01 -29.48 -21.85
C PHE A 45 26.95 -29.28 -22.96
N PRO A 46 27.38 -28.75 -24.14
CA PRO A 46 28.70 -28.21 -24.49
C PRO A 46 28.72 -26.74 -24.97
N ASP A 47 29.85 -26.08 -24.74
CA ASP A 47 30.24 -24.87 -25.49
C ASP A 47 30.59 -25.22 -26.94
N VAL A 48 30.23 -24.34 -27.88
CA VAL A 48 30.82 -24.29 -29.22
C VAL A 48 31.28 -22.86 -29.51
N VAL A 49 32.59 -22.70 -29.70
CA VAL A 49 33.23 -21.44 -30.11
C VAL A 49 33.22 -21.34 -31.64
N GLY A 50 32.82 -20.20 -32.22
CA GLY A 50 32.82 -20.05 -33.68
C GLY A 50 32.39 -18.71 -34.28
N GLN A 51 33.28 -17.71 -34.22
CA GLN A 51 33.47 -16.64 -35.23
C GLN A 51 32.33 -15.64 -35.55
N THR A 52 32.59 -14.40 -35.13
CA THR A 52 32.61 -13.17 -35.95
C THR A 52 31.91 -13.16 -37.32
N LEU A 53 30.89 -12.30 -37.48
CA LEU A 53 30.62 -11.55 -38.72
C LEU A 53 29.76 -10.31 -38.39
N GLN A 54 30.28 -9.10 -38.69
CA GLN A 54 29.41 -7.95 -38.99
C GLN A 54 28.77 -8.19 -40.37
N PRO A 55 27.58 -7.65 -40.64
CA PRO A 55 27.60 -6.45 -41.48
C PRO A 55 26.53 -5.38 -41.17
N LEU A 56 26.96 -4.13 -41.34
CA LEU A 56 26.27 -3.02 -42.03
C LEU A 56 24.74 -2.86 -41.90
N ALA A 57 24.35 -1.71 -41.36
CA ALA A 57 23.03 -1.13 -41.59
C ALA A 57 22.81 -0.77 -43.07
N PRO A 58 21.54 -0.71 -43.49
CA PRO A 58 21.09 0.30 -44.45
C PRO A 58 20.15 1.31 -43.77
N GLU A 59 20.47 2.59 -43.86
CA GLU A 59 19.50 3.66 -43.63
C GLU A 59 18.50 3.72 -44.79
N ILE A 60 17.20 3.56 -44.52
CA ILE A 60 16.12 4.10 -45.38
C ILE A 60 15.03 4.67 -44.46
N PRO A 61 14.58 5.93 -44.64
CA PRO A 61 13.64 6.57 -43.73
C PRO A 61 12.18 6.23 -44.07
N THR A 62 11.35 6.02 -43.05
CA THR A 62 9.88 6.00 -43.21
C THR A 62 9.20 6.85 -42.15
N HIS A 63 8.91 8.10 -42.51
CA HIS A 63 7.84 8.87 -41.87
C HIS A 63 6.48 8.23 -42.21
N SER A 64 5.71 7.82 -41.20
CA SER A 64 4.23 7.80 -41.21
C SER A 64 3.71 7.45 -39.81
N SER A 65 3.40 8.47 -39.00
CA SER A 65 2.03 9.00 -38.87
C SER A 65 1.01 8.03 -38.21
N GLY A 66 1.38 7.46 -37.05
CA GLY A 66 0.49 6.67 -36.18
C GLY A 66 -0.33 7.46 -35.15
N CYS A 67 -0.40 8.80 -35.25
CA CYS A 67 -1.13 9.64 -34.27
C CYS A 67 -1.66 10.95 -34.90
N SER A 68 -2.62 10.84 -35.82
CA SER A 68 -3.36 12.01 -36.35
C SER A 68 -4.77 11.72 -36.89
N PHE A 69 -5.16 10.46 -37.10
CA PHE A 69 -6.50 10.15 -37.66
C PHE A 69 -7.68 10.53 -36.75
N ALA A 70 -7.50 10.57 -35.43
CA ALA A 70 -8.53 11.03 -34.49
C ALA A 70 -8.63 12.57 -34.36
N ALA A 71 -7.59 13.32 -34.78
CA ALA A 71 -7.50 14.78 -34.64
C ALA A 71 -7.69 15.54 -35.97
N ALA A 72 -7.46 14.90 -37.12
CA ALA A 72 -7.70 15.50 -38.43
C ALA A 72 -9.21 15.56 -38.77
N LEU A 73 -9.98 14.53 -38.42
CA LEU A 73 -11.42 14.44 -38.73
C LEU A 73 -12.29 15.43 -37.96
N SER A 74 -11.80 16.01 -36.86
CA SER A 74 -12.52 17.04 -36.09
C SER A 74 -12.30 18.47 -36.60
N ARG A 75 -11.32 18.71 -37.50
CA ARG A 75 -11.13 20.02 -38.16
C ARG A 75 -11.75 20.13 -39.56
N GLN A 76 -12.07 19.00 -40.19
CA GLN A 76 -12.66 18.96 -41.54
C GLN A 76 -14.20 18.98 -41.54
N ALA A 77 -14.84 19.09 -40.38
CA ALA A 77 -16.30 19.16 -40.21
C ALA A 77 -16.87 20.60 -40.27
N ALA A 78 -16.04 21.60 -40.61
CA ALA A 78 -16.41 23.03 -40.58
C ALA A 78 -16.49 23.70 -41.96
N SER A 79 -16.36 22.96 -43.07
CA SER A 79 -16.55 23.50 -44.42
C SER A 79 -17.03 22.41 -45.39
N GLY A 80 -18.15 22.64 -46.07
CA GLY A 80 -18.70 21.72 -47.09
C GLY A 80 -20.24 21.66 -47.11
N GLU A 81 -20.82 22.12 -48.22
CA GLU A 81 -22.28 22.19 -48.47
C GLU A 81 -22.93 20.83 -48.85
N PRO A 82 -24.28 20.73 -48.92
CA PRO A 82 -24.97 19.45 -48.84
C PRO A 82 -25.16 18.73 -50.19
N GLY A 83 -24.77 17.46 -50.27
CA GLY A 83 -25.15 16.59 -51.39
C GLY A 83 -24.56 15.18 -51.30
N GLY A 84 -25.42 14.16 -51.17
CA GLY A 84 -25.02 12.75 -51.22
C GLY A 84 -25.70 11.87 -50.18
N ARG A 85 -26.32 10.76 -50.62
CA ARG A 85 -27.08 9.84 -49.76
C ARG A 85 -26.15 9.11 -48.80
N GLY A 86 -26.21 9.45 -47.51
CA GLY A 86 -25.43 8.76 -46.47
C GLY A 86 -26.05 7.42 -46.04
N PRO A 87 -25.23 6.44 -45.61
CA PRO A 87 -25.73 5.23 -44.97
C PRO A 87 -26.43 5.54 -43.63
N GLY A 88 -27.35 4.66 -43.24
CA GLY A 88 -28.46 4.99 -42.35
C GLY A 88 -28.12 5.56 -40.96
N LEU A 89 -29.05 6.37 -40.46
CA LEU A 89 -29.08 7.03 -39.14
C LEU A 89 -28.66 6.10 -37.97
N TRP A 90 -28.97 4.81 -38.09
CA TRP A 90 -28.63 3.73 -37.15
C TRP A 90 -27.13 3.62 -36.83
N ALA A 91 -26.24 3.76 -37.83
CA ALA A 91 -24.80 3.66 -37.60
C ALA A 91 -24.25 4.86 -36.79
N ARG A 92 -24.84 6.06 -36.98
CA ARG A 92 -24.50 7.27 -36.20
C ARG A 92 -25.08 7.26 -34.79
N LEU A 93 -26.16 6.53 -34.55
CA LEU A 93 -26.73 6.34 -33.21
C LEU A 93 -25.94 5.32 -32.38
N LEU A 94 -25.55 4.18 -32.99
CA LEU A 94 -24.82 3.12 -32.28
C LEU A 94 -23.40 3.52 -31.83
N PHE A 95 -22.71 4.40 -32.55
CA PHE A 95 -21.35 4.84 -32.20
C PHE A 95 -21.27 6.01 -31.21
N ARG A 96 -22.40 6.60 -30.78
CA ARG A 96 -22.41 7.80 -29.91
C ARG A 96 -22.79 7.55 -28.45
N SER A 97 -22.97 6.29 -28.05
CA SER A 97 -23.31 5.90 -26.67
C SER A 97 -22.46 4.74 -26.13
N VAL A 98 -21.20 4.63 -26.56
CA VAL A 98 -20.20 3.86 -25.79
C VAL A 98 -19.89 4.68 -24.54
N VAL A 99 -20.65 4.41 -23.47
CA VAL A 99 -20.23 4.76 -22.11
C VAL A 99 -18.83 4.17 -21.93
N GLN A 100 -17.87 4.99 -21.51
CA GLN A 100 -16.51 4.53 -21.23
C GLN A 100 -16.50 3.65 -19.97
N CYS A 101 -16.98 2.41 -20.10
CA CYS A 101 -16.61 1.34 -19.20
C CYS A 101 -15.10 1.18 -19.32
N GLN A 102 -14.37 1.70 -18.33
CA GLN A 102 -12.95 1.42 -18.22
C GLN A 102 -12.80 -0.08 -18.03
N LEU A 103 -12.31 -0.76 -19.06
CA LEU A 103 -12.09 -2.20 -19.03
C LEU A 103 -11.04 -2.50 -17.97
N LYS A 104 -11.42 -3.27 -16.95
CA LYS A 104 -10.50 -3.80 -15.95
C LYS A 104 -9.34 -4.53 -16.65
N TYR A 105 -8.11 -4.30 -16.22
CA TYR A 105 -6.98 -5.08 -16.70
C TYR A 105 -7.12 -6.54 -16.24
N GLY A 106 -6.55 -7.44 -17.01
CA GLY A 106 -6.75 -8.88 -16.86
C GLY A 106 -5.78 -9.71 -17.70
N PRO A 107 -5.82 -11.05 -17.60
CA PRO A 107 -4.90 -11.93 -18.32
C PRO A 107 -4.93 -11.73 -19.84
N LEU A 108 -6.09 -11.42 -20.42
CA LEU A 108 -6.23 -11.11 -21.85
C LEU A 108 -5.43 -9.87 -22.26
N ALA A 109 -5.43 -8.81 -21.45
CA ALA A 109 -4.66 -7.59 -21.74
C ALA A 109 -3.14 -7.84 -21.69
N PHE A 110 -2.70 -8.70 -20.77
CA PHE A 110 -1.30 -9.14 -20.69
C PHE A 110 -0.89 -9.95 -21.92
N VAL A 111 -1.71 -10.93 -22.35
CA VAL A 111 -1.47 -11.73 -23.56
C VAL A 111 -1.50 -10.87 -24.84
N LEU A 112 -2.37 -9.87 -24.90
CA LEU A 112 -2.40 -8.86 -25.98
C LEU A 112 -1.22 -7.87 -25.94
N GLY A 113 -0.32 -7.98 -24.96
CA GLY A 113 0.96 -7.28 -24.94
C GLY A 113 1.04 -6.03 -24.06
N ASP A 114 0.03 -5.74 -23.22
CA ASP A 114 0.10 -4.70 -22.16
C ASP A 114 0.96 -5.19 -20.99
N LYS A 115 2.27 -5.17 -21.25
CA LYS A 115 3.36 -5.48 -20.31
C LYS A 115 3.76 -4.23 -19.54
N THR A 116 3.74 -4.29 -18.21
CA THR A 116 4.04 -3.15 -17.33
C THR A 116 5.45 -2.59 -17.56
N THR A 117 6.45 -3.44 -17.78
CA THR A 117 7.85 -3.04 -17.98
C THR A 117 8.04 -2.08 -19.17
N LYS A 118 7.16 -2.12 -20.19
CA LYS A 118 7.19 -1.16 -21.32
C LYS A 118 6.84 0.28 -20.93
N LYS A 119 6.21 0.49 -19.77
CA LYS A 119 5.76 1.79 -19.25
C LYS A 119 6.67 2.32 -18.14
N LEU A 120 7.50 1.46 -17.55
CA LEU A 120 8.38 1.83 -16.45
C LEU A 120 9.61 2.57 -17.01
N ASN A 121 9.76 3.81 -16.57
CA ASN A 121 10.88 4.70 -16.82
C ASN A 121 11.79 4.77 -15.57
N GLN A 122 12.94 5.44 -15.69
CA GLN A 122 13.87 5.62 -14.56
C GLN A 122 13.23 6.38 -13.37
N TYR A 123 12.30 7.30 -13.68
CA TYR A 123 11.49 8.08 -12.73
C TYR A 123 10.25 7.35 -12.19
N SER A 124 9.98 6.11 -12.60
CA SER A 124 8.83 5.32 -12.13
C SER A 124 9.12 4.70 -10.76
N ARG A 125 9.21 5.54 -9.73
CA ARG A 125 9.63 5.17 -8.38
C ARG A 125 8.53 5.40 -7.35
N VAL A 126 8.54 4.59 -6.29
CA VAL A 126 7.71 4.79 -5.09
C VAL A 126 8.60 5.44 -4.03
N ILE A 127 8.28 6.68 -3.64
CA ILE A 127 8.99 7.45 -2.63
C ILE A 127 8.06 7.63 -1.42
N THR A 128 8.52 7.29 -0.21
CA THR A 128 7.74 7.48 1.01
C THR A 128 8.41 8.51 1.92
N VAL A 129 7.67 9.56 2.28
CA VAL A 129 8.12 10.57 3.24
C VAL A 129 7.59 10.20 4.62
N ASP A 130 8.52 9.83 5.49
CA ASP A 130 8.32 9.34 6.85
C ASP A 130 8.87 10.34 7.89
N GLY A 131 8.35 10.25 9.10
CA GLY A 131 8.71 11.15 10.18
C GLY A 131 7.62 11.27 11.25
N ASN A 132 8.00 11.87 12.37
CA ASN A 132 7.14 12.04 13.54
C ASN A 132 5.93 12.97 13.26
N ILE A 133 5.01 13.08 14.23
CA ILE A 133 3.84 13.96 14.15
C ILE A 133 4.31 15.41 14.02
N CYS A 134 3.66 16.19 13.15
CA CYS A 134 4.00 17.60 12.87
C CYS A 134 5.45 17.89 12.39
N SER A 135 6.20 16.90 11.87
CA SER A 135 7.54 17.13 11.29
C SER A 135 7.56 17.98 10.00
N GLY A 136 6.40 18.28 9.39
CA GLY A 136 6.31 19.06 8.14
C GLY A 136 6.21 18.23 6.86
N LYS A 137 6.20 16.89 6.97
CA LYS A 137 6.22 15.92 5.86
C LYS A 137 5.27 16.22 4.69
N ASN A 138 4.06 16.71 4.97
CA ASN A 138 3.03 17.02 3.97
C ASN A 138 3.46 18.11 2.97
N LYS A 139 4.19 19.13 3.45
CA LYS A 139 4.72 20.20 2.60
C LYS A 139 5.84 19.65 1.71
N LEU A 140 6.81 18.95 2.30
CA LEU A 140 7.94 18.36 1.57
C LEU A 140 7.48 17.33 0.52
N ALA A 141 6.54 16.46 0.86
CA ALA A 141 6.01 15.45 -0.06
C ALA A 141 5.33 16.07 -1.31
N LYS A 142 4.62 17.18 -1.14
CA LYS A 142 4.04 17.94 -2.26
C LYS A 142 5.11 18.59 -3.13
N GLU A 143 6.08 19.29 -2.53
CA GLU A 143 7.15 19.95 -3.28
C GLU A 143 8.03 18.96 -4.06
N ILE A 144 8.34 17.79 -3.48
CA ILE A 144 9.04 16.69 -4.18
C ILE A 144 8.20 16.18 -5.36
N ALA A 145 6.90 15.95 -5.15
CA ALA A 145 6.01 15.46 -6.19
C ALA A 145 5.86 16.45 -7.36
N GLU A 146 5.73 17.75 -7.06
CA GLU A 146 5.67 18.82 -8.06
C GLU A 146 6.98 18.93 -8.86
N LYS A 147 8.14 18.91 -8.18
CA LYS A 147 9.46 18.99 -8.84
C LYS A 147 9.78 17.77 -9.72
N LEU A 148 9.46 16.56 -9.27
CA LEU A 148 9.71 15.32 -10.00
C LEU A 148 8.58 14.93 -10.98
N GLY A 149 7.50 15.70 -11.06
CA GLY A 149 6.33 15.37 -11.88
C GLY A 149 5.61 14.08 -11.44
N MET A 150 5.73 13.70 -10.17
CA MET A 150 5.15 12.49 -9.59
C MET A 150 3.74 12.74 -9.03
N LYS A 151 2.95 11.69 -8.87
CA LYS A 151 1.65 11.80 -8.21
C LYS A 151 1.81 11.81 -6.69
N HIS A 152 1.39 12.91 -6.06
CA HIS A 152 1.30 13.00 -4.61
C HIS A 152 0.03 12.28 -4.09
N PHE A 153 0.18 11.48 -3.04
CA PHE A 153 -0.93 10.95 -2.25
C PHE A 153 -0.82 11.46 -0.80
N PRO A 154 -1.83 12.21 -0.29
CA PRO A 154 -1.80 12.75 1.07
C PRO A 154 -1.98 11.66 2.12
N GLU A 155 -1.51 11.86 3.35
CA GLU A 155 -1.58 10.86 4.43
C GLU A 155 -3.00 10.26 4.59
N ALA A 156 -3.12 8.93 4.54
CA ALA A 156 -4.41 8.26 4.72
C ALA A 156 -4.92 8.38 6.16
N GLY A 157 -5.94 9.23 6.34
CA GLY A 157 -6.76 9.29 7.54
C GLY A 157 -7.91 8.28 7.54
N ILE A 158 -8.72 8.33 8.60
CA ILE A 158 -9.88 7.43 8.85
C ILE A 158 -10.85 7.38 7.65
N GLN A 159 -11.00 8.49 6.93
CA GLN A 159 -11.98 8.64 5.83
C GLN A 159 -11.41 8.33 4.44
N TYR A 160 -10.17 7.84 4.31
CA TYR A 160 -9.53 7.59 3.01
C TYR A 160 -10.35 6.67 2.09
N SER A 161 -10.86 5.56 2.63
CA SER A 161 -11.71 4.61 1.87
C SER A 161 -13.01 5.28 1.34
N SER A 162 -13.56 6.23 2.08
CA SER A 162 -14.76 6.99 1.69
C SER A 162 -14.49 8.10 0.67
N SER A 163 -13.27 8.64 0.62
CA SER A 163 -12.88 9.62 -0.40
C SER A 163 -12.50 8.96 -1.73
N THR A 164 -11.85 7.79 -1.71
CA THR A 164 -11.54 7.02 -2.92
C THR A 164 -12.77 6.37 -3.57
N THR A 165 -13.74 5.92 -2.76
CA THR A 165 -14.87 5.12 -3.25
C THR A 165 -16.18 5.91 -3.23
N GLY A 166 -16.95 5.92 -4.33
CA GLY A 166 -18.29 6.51 -4.40
C GLY A 166 -18.29 8.04 -4.49
N ASP A 167 -19.19 8.71 -3.77
CA ASP A 167 -19.42 10.17 -3.87
C ASP A 167 -18.24 11.06 -3.45
N GLY A 168 -17.13 10.49 -2.95
CA GLY A 168 -15.96 11.21 -2.45
C GLY A 168 -16.19 12.01 -1.16
N ARG A 169 -17.42 11.98 -0.61
CA ARG A 169 -17.79 12.69 0.63
C ARG A 169 -17.40 11.87 1.87
N PRO A 170 -16.92 12.53 2.94
CA PRO A 170 -16.64 11.85 4.20
C PRO A 170 -17.91 11.24 4.79
N LEU A 171 -17.84 9.97 5.18
CA LEU A 171 -18.95 9.27 5.82
C LEU A 171 -19.02 9.56 7.32
N HIS A 172 -20.22 9.38 7.90
CA HIS A 172 -20.41 9.42 9.35
C HIS A 172 -19.49 8.41 10.06
N THR A 173 -19.02 8.76 11.25
CA THR A 173 -18.01 8.02 12.01
C THR A 173 -18.42 6.57 12.29
N GLU A 174 -19.72 6.30 12.45
CA GLU A 174 -20.23 4.92 12.62
C GLU A 174 -19.84 3.98 11.47
N PHE A 175 -19.90 4.48 10.22
CA PHE A 175 -19.52 3.72 9.03
C PHE A 175 -18.01 3.72 8.77
N SER A 176 -17.30 4.74 9.27
CA SER A 176 -15.85 4.91 9.12
C SER A 176 -15.10 4.25 10.30
N GLY A 177 -15.35 2.96 10.53
CA GLY A 177 -14.67 2.17 11.56
C GLY A 177 -15.11 2.41 13.02
N SER A 178 -16.08 3.30 13.27
CA SER A 178 -16.51 3.68 14.63
C SER A 178 -15.34 4.08 15.54
N CYS A 179 -14.35 4.77 14.97
CA CYS A 179 -13.15 5.24 15.64
C CYS A 179 -12.96 6.75 15.45
N SER A 180 -12.34 7.42 16.42
CA SER A 180 -11.99 8.85 16.32
C SER A 180 -10.59 9.08 16.90
N LEU A 181 -9.81 9.88 16.18
CA LEU A 181 -8.48 10.34 16.56
C LEU A 181 -8.54 11.35 17.72
N GLU A 182 -9.53 12.24 17.72
CA GLU A 182 -9.81 13.19 18.80
C GLU A 182 -10.05 12.45 20.13
N LYS A 183 -10.91 11.42 20.09
CA LYS A 183 -11.20 10.57 21.25
C LYS A 183 -9.97 9.79 21.73
N PHE A 184 -9.07 9.41 20.83
CA PHE A 184 -7.80 8.78 21.19
C PHE A 184 -6.87 9.74 21.91
N TYR A 185 -6.72 10.99 21.45
CA TYR A 185 -5.89 11.98 22.15
C TYR A 185 -6.50 12.46 23.49
N ASP A 186 -7.83 12.49 23.59
CA ASP A 186 -8.52 12.86 24.83
C ASP A 186 -8.42 11.81 25.93
N ASN A 187 -8.59 10.52 25.59
CA ASN A 187 -8.45 9.41 26.53
C ASN A 187 -7.94 8.13 25.83
N PRO A 188 -6.62 7.98 25.66
CA PRO A 188 -6.03 6.82 24.99
C PRO A 188 -6.13 5.53 25.80
N LYS A 189 -6.53 5.60 27.08
CA LYS A 189 -6.75 4.45 27.98
C LYS A 189 -8.24 4.14 28.19
N SER A 190 -9.12 4.61 27.29
CA SER A 190 -10.55 4.28 27.37
C SER A 190 -10.81 2.78 27.18
N ASN A 191 -11.72 2.23 27.97
CA ASN A 191 -12.15 0.82 27.91
C ASN A 191 -12.92 0.47 26.61
N ASP A 192 -13.26 1.47 25.78
CA ASP A 192 -14.00 1.30 24.52
C ASP A 192 -13.20 0.63 23.37
N GLY A 193 -11.92 0.29 23.62
CA GLY A 193 -11.02 -0.27 22.61
C GLY A 193 -10.65 0.67 21.45
N ASN A 194 -11.01 1.96 21.53
CA ASN A 194 -10.86 2.93 20.44
C ASN A 194 -9.41 3.02 19.93
N SER A 195 -8.42 2.97 20.83
CA SER A 195 -6.99 3.09 20.50
C SER A 195 -6.53 2.02 19.52
N TYR A 196 -6.85 0.75 19.77
CA TYR A 196 -6.47 -0.33 18.87
C TYR A 196 -7.35 -0.39 17.63
N ARG A 197 -8.68 -0.19 17.76
CA ARG A 197 -9.60 -0.14 16.60
C ARG A 197 -9.23 0.95 15.60
N LEU A 198 -8.82 2.14 16.09
CA LEU A 198 -8.29 3.22 15.28
C LEU A 198 -7.02 2.79 14.53
N GLN A 199 -6.07 2.14 15.22
CA GLN A 199 -4.83 1.69 14.61
C GLN A 199 -5.06 0.64 13.51
N SER A 200 -5.90 -0.37 13.76
CA SER A 200 -6.28 -1.37 12.74
C SER A 200 -6.96 -0.72 11.53
N TRP A 201 -7.81 0.28 11.75
CA TRP A 201 -8.48 1.00 10.66
C TRP A 201 -7.54 1.90 9.85
N LEU A 202 -6.60 2.58 10.51
CA LEU A 202 -5.55 3.36 9.85
C LEU A 202 -4.57 2.46 9.09
N TYR A 203 -4.26 1.26 9.61
CA TYR A 203 -3.47 0.26 8.90
C TYR A 203 -4.16 -0.17 7.59
N ALA A 204 -5.43 -0.58 7.66
CA ALA A 204 -6.21 -0.95 6.48
C ALA A 204 -6.34 0.21 5.47
N SER A 205 -6.52 1.45 5.95
CA SER A 205 -6.57 2.65 5.11
C SER A 205 -5.24 2.93 4.39
N ARG A 206 -4.11 2.75 5.06
CA ARG A 206 -2.77 2.85 4.43
C ARG A 206 -2.47 1.69 3.48
N LEU A 207 -3.01 0.50 3.73
CA LEU A 207 -2.89 -0.64 2.81
C LEU A 207 -3.65 -0.39 1.49
N LEU A 208 -4.88 0.13 1.58
CA LEU A 208 -5.62 0.61 0.41
C LEU A 208 -4.85 1.69 -0.35
N GLN A 209 -4.32 2.69 0.36
CA GLN A 209 -3.51 3.75 -0.24
C GLN A 209 -2.27 3.21 -0.97
N TYR A 210 -1.59 2.21 -0.38
CA TYR A 210 -0.42 1.59 -0.99
C TYR A 210 -0.79 0.80 -2.25
N SER A 211 -1.94 0.11 -2.21
CA SER A 211 -2.53 -0.56 -3.37
C SER A 211 -2.89 0.43 -4.49
N ASP A 212 -3.53 1.57 -4.17
CA ASP A 212 -3.86 2.63 -5.13
C ASP A 212 -2.60 3.29 -5.74
N ALA A 213 -1.54 3.44 -4.95
CA ALA A 213 -0.24 3.94 -5.39
C ALA A 213 0.45 2.98 -6.36
N LEU A 214 0.51 1.69 -6.02
CA LEU A 214 1.06 0.66 -6.89
C LEU A 214 0.23 0.47 -8.16
N GLU A 215 -1.10 0.51 -8.08
CA GLU A 215 -1.98 0.47 -9.26
C GLU A 215 -1.69 1.64 -10.21
N HIS A 216 -1.56 2.86 -9.68
CA HIS A 216 -1.21 4.05 -10.47
C HIS A 216 0.15 3.88 -11.16
N LEU A 217 1.17 3.43 -10.43
CA LEU A 217 2.52 3.23 -10.96
C LEU A 217 2.58 2.13 -12.03
N LEU A 218 1.95 0.97 -11.79
CA LEU A 218 1.95 -0.17 -12.71
C LEU A 218 1.04 0.04 -13.94
N SER A 219 0.03 0.91 -13.85
CA SER A 219 -0.86 1.22 -14.97
C SER A 219 -0.33 2.33 -15.87
N THR A 220 0.22 3.40 -15.29
CA THR A 220 0.65 4.63 -16.00
C THR A 220 2.15 4.74 -16.23
N GLY A 221 2.98 4.12 -15.39
CA GLY A 221 4.41 4.37 -15.35
C GLY A 221 4.82 5.66 -14.62
N GLN A 222 3.89 6.44 -14.03
CA GLN A 222 4.24 7.63 -13.27
C GLN A 222 4.78 7.27 -11.88
N GLY A 223 5.84 7.94 -11.44
CA GLY A 223 6.32 7.86 -10.04
C GLY A 223 5.28 8.39 -9.05
N VAL A 224 5.38 7.93 -7.81
CA VAL A 224 4.40 8.20 -6.75
C VAL A 224 5.10 8.59 -5.44
N VAL A 225 4.64 9.68 -4.82
CA VAL A 225 5.08 10.15 -3.51
C VAL A 225 3.97 9.92 -2.49
N LEU A 226 4.31 9.24 -1.39
CA LEU A 226 3.40 8.86 -0.31
C LEU A 226 3.81 9.51 1.01
N GLU A 227 2.85 10.00 1.79
CA GLU A 227 3.06 10.40 3.18
C GLU A 227 2.81 9.21 4.12
N ARG A 228 3.90 8.64 4.67
CA ARG A 228 3.93 7.41 5.49
C ARG A 228 3.45 6.14 4.77
N SER A 229 4.22 5.07 4.91
CA SER A 229 3.92 3.76 4.30
C SER A 229 3.30 2.76 5.29
N ILE A 230 2.73 1.66 4.79
CA ILE A 230 2.32 0.50 5.61
C ILE A 230 3.45 -0.05 6.50
N TYR A 231 4.69 0.12 6.07
CA TYR A 231 5.86 -0.31 6.82
C TYR A 231 6.19 0.62 7.99
N SER A 232 5.77 1.89 7.95
CA SER A 232 6.00 2.85 9.05
C SER A 232 5.02 2.69 10.21
N ASP A 233 3.88 2.02 9.98
CA ASP A 233 2.76 2.07 10.92
C ASP A 233 3.02 1.34 12.25
N PHE A 234 3.85 0.29 12.24
CA PHE A 234 4.13 -0.47 13.47
C PHE A 234 4.84 0.38 14.54
N VAL A 235 5.51 1.48 14.15
CA VAL A 235 6.16 2.42 15.06
C VAL A 235 5.12 3.09 15.99
N PHE A 236 3.94 3.41 15.48
CA PHE A 236 2.85 3.97 16.28
C PHE A 236 2.26 2.93 17.25
N LEU A 237 2.14 1.68 16.81
CA LEU A 237 1.71 0.57 17.64
C LEU A 237 2.69 0.31 18.80
N GLU A 238 3.99 0.25 18.51
CA GLU A 238 5.05 0.01 19.50
C GLU A 238 5.06 1.13 20.55
N ALA A 239 4.96 2.41 20.13
CA ALA A 239 4.83 3.54 21.05
C ALA A 239 3.54 3.49 21.90
N MET A 240 2.41 3.06 21.33
CA MET A 240 1.17 2.87 22.09
C MET A 240 1.26 1.73 23.11
N TYR A 241 2.00 0.67 22.79
CA TYR A 241 2.26 -0.44 23.71
C TYR A 241 3.16 -0.01 24.87
N ASN A 242 4.24 0.72 24.60
CA ASN A 242 5.16 1.23 25.61
C ASN A 242 4.48 2.19 26.62
N GLN A 243 3.53 3.00 26.17
CA GLN A 243 2.70 3.86 27.03
C GLN A 243 1.56 3.12 27.77
N GLY A 244 1.35 1.83 27.47
CA GLY A 244 0.27 1.02 28.01
C GLY A 244 -1.12 1.50 27.59
N PHE A 245 -1.28 1.92 26.33
CA PHE A 245 -2.58 2.25 25.72
C PHE A 245 -3.27 1.04 25.07
N ILE A 246 -2.50 0.01 24.70
CA ILE A 246 -2.98 -1.23 24.08
C ILE A 246 -2.47 -2.45 24.84
N ARG A 247 -3.23 -3.55 24.79
CA ARG A 247 -2.87 -4.83 25.42
C ARG A 247 -1.93 -5.63 24.51
N LYS A 248 -1.22 -6.60 25.09
CA LYS A 248 -0.22 -7.41 24.34
C LYS A 248 -0.87 -8.23 23.23
N GLU A 249 -2.05 -8.79 23.49
CA GLU A 249 -2.84 -9.59 22.54
C GLU A 249 -3.17 -8.78 21.27
N CYS A 250 -3.36 -7.47 21.40
CA CYS A 250 -3.58 -6.56 20.27
C CYS A 250 -2.31 -6.38 19.42
N VAL A 251 -1.13 -6.38 20.04
CA VAL A 251 0.15 -6.35 19.34
C VAL A 251 0.39 -7.66 18.60
N ASP A 252 0.12 -8.79 19.25
CA ASP A 252 0.24 -10.12 18.63
C ASP A 252 -0.70 -10.26 17.41
N HIS A 253 -1.96 -9.81 17.52
CA HIS A 253 -2.91 -9.76 16.39
C HIS A 253 -2.44 -8.86 15.24
N TYR A 254 -1.89 -7.68 15.55
CA TYR A 254 -1.36 -6.80 14.51
C TYR A 254 -0.14 -7.43 13.81
N ASN A 255 0.75 -8.10 14.55
CA ASN A 255 1.90 -8.79 14.00
C ASN A 255 1.50 -9.94 13.08
N GLU A 256 0.39 -10.64 13.38
CA GLU A 256 -0.17 -11.64 12.47
C GLU A 256 -0.69 -11.02 11.17
N ILE A 257 -1.48 -9.94 11.23
CA ILE A 257 -1.92 -9.20 10.03
C ILE A 257 -0.70 -8.75 9.21
N LYS A 258 0.28 -8.08 9.85
CA LYS A 258 1.52 -7.60 9.23
C LYS A 258 2.29 -8.72 8.52
N ARG A 259 2.32 -9.93 9.10
CA ARG A 259 2.98 -11.12 8.54
C ARG A 259 2.26 -11.68 7.31
N LEU A 260 0.93 -11.53 7.23
CA LEU A 260 0.13 -11.98 6.09
C LEU A 260 0.15 -10.96 4.94
N THR A 261 0.02 -9.67 5.25
CA THR A 261 -0.11 -8.61 4.24
C THR A 261 1.21 -8.17 3.63
N LEU A 262 2.25 -7.87 4.44
CA LEU A 262 3.47 -7.23 3.92
C LEU A 262 4.21 -8.05 2.83
N PRO A 263 4.30 -9.40 2.89
CA PRO A 263 5.04 -10.16 1.87
C PRO A 263 4.41 -10.14 0.48
N GLU A 264 3.14 -9.77 0.33
CA GLU A 264 2.48 -9.67 -0.99
C GLU A 264 2.84 -8.38 -1.74
N TYR A 265 3.44 -7.39 -1.06
CA TYR A 265 3.80 -6.09 -1.64
C TYR A 265 5.31 -5.88 -1.69
N LEU A 266 5.77 -5.24 -2.77
CA LEU A 266 7.14 -4.75 -2.87
C LEU A 266 7.31 -3.53 -1.95
N PRO A 267 8.45 -3.36 -1.27
CA PRO A 267 8.73 -2.20 -0.43
C PRO A 267 8.92 -0.92 -1.27
N PRO A 268 8.91 0.29 -0.69
CA PRO A 268 9.23 1.52 -1.45
C PRO A 268 10.66 1.49 -2.05
N HIS A 269 10.96 2.41 -2.98
CA HIS A 269 12.31 2.55 -3.54
C HIS A 269 13.19 3.46 -2.67
N VAL A 270 12.62 4.58 -2.23
CA VAL A 270 13.26 5.57 -1.37
C VAL A 270 12.39 5.81 -0.15
N VAL A 271 13.01 5.76 1.03
CA VAL A 271 12.41 6.21 2.29
C VAL A 271 13.10 7.49 2.72
N ILE A 272 12.34 8.57 2.84
CA ILE A 272 12.83 9.89 3.27
C ILE A 272 12.38 10.10 4.70
N TYR A 273 13.31 10.00 5.67
CA TYR A 273 13.02 10.22 7.08
C TYR A 273 13.45 11.63 7.53
N ILE A 274 12.50 12.40 8.05
CA ILE A 274 12.76 13.74 8.61
C ILE A 274 12.99 13.63 10.12
N ASP A 275 14.25 13.80 10.54
CA ASP A 275 14.62 13.82 11.95
C ASP A 275 14.36 15.21 12.56
N VAL A 276 13.35 15.28 13.43
CA VAL A 276 12.94 16.49 14.16
C VAL A 276 12.88 16.14 15.64
N PRO A 277 13.59 16.86 16.53
CA PRO A 277 13.62 16.53 17.94
C PRO A 277 12.25 16.78 18.60
N VAL A 278 11.85 15.89 19.53
CA VAL A 278 10.57 15.98 20.29
C VAL A 278 10.30 17.36 20.89
N SER A 279 11.33 18.06 21.37
CA SER A 279 11.21 19.40 21.96
C SER A 279 10.82 20.49 20.94
N GLU A 280 11.12 20.29 19.66
CA GLU A 280 10.65 21.15 18.58
C GLU A 280 9.26 20.73 18.10
N ILE A 281 9.00 19.42 18.00
CA ILE A 281 7.67 18.88 17.65
C ILE A 281 6.59 19.40 18.60
N GLN A 282 6.83 19.39 19.92
CA GLN A 282 5.88 19.96 20.90
C GLN A 282 5.59 21.44 20.65
N LYS A 283 6.61 22.24 20.31
CA LYS A 283 6.43 23.66 19.94
C LYS A 283 5.63 23.81 18.64
N ARG A 284 5.80 22.91 17.68
CA ARG A 284 5.02 22.88 16.42
C ARG A 284 3.56 22.51 16.68
N ILE A 285 3.29 21.52 17.52
CA ILE A 285 1.93 21.13 17.96
C ILE A 285 1.25 22.31 18.68
N GLN A 286 1.93 22.95 19.63
CA GLN A 286 1.42 24.14 20.33
C GLN A 286 1.14 25.31 19.37
N LYS A 287 2.00 25.53 18.36
CA LYS A 287 1.78 26.55 17.30
C LYS A 287 0.60 26.23 16.37
N LYS A 288 0.32 24.93 16.11
CA LYS A 288 -0.83 24.50 15.32
C LYS A 288 -2.15 24.76 16.06
N GLY A 289 -2.13 24.72 17.40
CA GLY A 289 -3.25 25.14 18.24
C GLY A 289 -4.44 24.18 18.28
N ASP A 290 -4.26 22.94 17.85
CA ASP A 290 -5.29 21.90 17.89
C ASP A 290 -5.47 21.38 19.33
N PRO A 291 -6.66 21.56 19.95
CA PRO A 291 -6.86 21.25 21.36
C PRO A 291 -6.79 19.76 21.69
N HIS A 292 -6.92 18.87 20.70
CA HIS A 292 -6.78 17.42 20.89
C HIS A 292 -5.32 17.02 20.75
N GLU A 293 -4.61 17.43 19.69
CA GLU A 293 -3.19 17.12 19.53
C GLU A 293 -2.31 17.71 20.65
N MET A 294 -2.70 18.83 21.26
CA MET A 294 -2.00 19.42 22.40
C MET A 294 -1.95 18.52 23.65
N LYS A 295 -2.80 17.48 23.73
CA LYS A 295 -2.83 16.53 24.87
C LYS A 295 -1.82 15.38 24.73
N ILE A 296 -1.13 15.27 23.59
CA ILE A 296 -0.16 14.21 23.33
C ILE A 296 1.00 14.28 24.34
N THR A 297 1.34 13.16 24.96
CA THR A 297 2.43 13.11 25.95
C THR A 297 3.81 13.21 25.30
N SER A 298 4.74 13.86 25.98
CA SER A 298 6.14 13.97 25.56
C SER A 298 6.80 12.61 25.39
N ALA A 299 6.52 11.67 26.30
CA ALA A 299 7.04 10.31 26.28
C ALA A 299 6.56 9.52 25.05
N TYR A 300 5.29 9.67 24.65
CA TYR A 300 4.77 8.99 23.45
C TYR A 300 5.47 9.46 22.17
N LEU A 301 5.73 10.77 22.03
CA LEU A 301 6.48 11.31 20.89
C LEU A 301 7.94 10.82 20.87
N GLN A 302 8.54 10.61 22.03
CA GLN A 302 9.90 10.08 22.18
C GLN A 302 9.95 8.57 21.89
N ASP A 303 8.94 7.80 22.30
CA ASP A 303 8.83 6.37 21.94
C ASP A 303 8.66 6.18 20.43
N ILE A 304 7.91 7.06 19.76
CA ILE A 304 7.83 7.09 18.29
C ILE A 304 9.22 7.35 17.67
N GLU A 305 9.96 8.36 18.14
CA GLU A 305 11.29 8.68 17.64
C GLU A 305 12.27 7.50 17.85
N ASN A 306 12.22 6.88 19.03
CA ASN A 306 13.02 5.70 19.38
C ASN A 306 12.71 4.51 18.47
N ALA A 307 11.43 4.18 18.25
CA ALA A 307 11.04 3.04 17.42
C ALA A 307 11.31 3.29 15.92
N TYR A 308 11.24 4.54 15.44
CA TYR A 308 11.75 4.91 14.12
C TYR A 308 13.24 4.61 14.00
N LYS A 309 14.06 5.11 14.94
CA LYS A 309 15.53 5.01 14.89
C LYS A 309 16.05 3.58 15.12
N ASN A 310 15.44 2.83 16.03
CA ASN A 310 15.91 1.50 16.45
C ASN A 310 15.39 0.36 15.56
N THR A 311 14.16 0.47 15.05
CA THR A 311 13.48 -0.66 14.38
C THR A 311 13.20 -0.39 12.91
N PHE A 312 12.67 0.79 12.57
CA PHE A 312 12.27 1.11 11.18
C PHE A 312 13.45 1.41 10.26
N LEU A 313 14.36 2.31 10.65
CA LEU A 313 15.50 2.68 9.80
C LEU A 313 16.42 1.49 9.46
N PRO A 314 16.79 0.59 10.41
CA PRO A 314 17.59 -0.59 10.08
C PRO A 314 16.88 -1.52 9.09
N MET A 315 15.61 -1.89 9.38
CA MET A 315 14.79 -2.74 8.51
C MET A 315 14.68 -2.17 7.09
N MET A 316 14.55 -0.84 6.95
CA MET A 316 14.48 -0.18 5.64
C MET A 316 15.81 -0.11 4.92
N SER A 317 16.93 0.05 5.63
CA SER A 317 18.26 0.16 5.03
C SER A 317 18.75 -1.12 4.33
N GLU A 318 18.20 -2.28 4.72
CA GLU A 318 18.41 -3.58 4.07
C GLU A 318 17.66 -3.69 2.75
N GLN A 319 16.41 -3.19 2.70
CA GLN A 319 15.50 -3.40 1.57
C GLN A 319 15.47 -2.24 0.56
N CYS A 320 15.75 -1.02 1.01
CA CYS A 320 15.53 0.23 0.28
C CYS A 320 16.74 1.17 0.41
N GLU A 321 16.75 2.25 -0.37
CA GLU A 321 17.62 3.39 -0.05
C GLU A 321 16.91 4.34 0.92
N VAL A 322 17.62 4.74 1.98
CA VAL A 322 17.09 5.56 3.07
C VAL A 322 17.85 6.88 3.11
N LEU A 323 17.13 7.98 2.97
CA LEU A 323 17.64 9.33 3.10
C LEU A 323 17.17 9.90 4.44
N VAL A 324 18.12 10.36 5.26
CA VAL A 324 17.82 11.00 6.56
C VAL A 324 18.16 12.48 6.45
N TYR A 325 17.16 13.33 6.72
CA TYR A 325 17.31 14.78 6.70
C TYR A 325 17.04 15.37 8.07
N SER A 326 17.85 16.34 8.46
CA SER A 326 17.58 17.18 9.63
C SER A 326 16.55 18.28 9.32
N THR A 327 15.96 18.88 10.36
CA THR A 327 14.91 19.91 10.23
C THR A 327 15.20 20.97 9.15
N TRP A 328 16.38 21.59 9.16
CA TRP A 328 16.73 22.70 8.26
C TRP A 328 17.02 22.24 6.83
N GLU A 329 17.55 21.03 6.64
CA GLU A 329 17.77 20.45 5.31
C GLU A 329 16.44 20.08 4.64
N SER A 330 15.46 19.66 5.44
CA SER A 330 14.12 19.30 4.95
C SER A 330 13.29 20.48 4.43
N GLU A 331 13.73 21.73 4.67
CA GLU A 331 13.10 22.92 4.11
C GLU A 331 13.56 23.21 2.67
N ASP A 332 14.74 22.72 2.24
CA ASP A 332 15.20 22.81 0.85
C ASP A 332 14.85 21.55 0.06
N SER A 333 13.65 21.53 -0.50
CA SER A 333 13.20 20.48 -1.40
C SER A 333 14.02 20.35 -2.70
N THR A 334 14.91 21.29 -3.02
CA THR A 334 15.79 21.21 -4.21
C THR A 334 16.92 20.23 -3.94
N LYS A 335 17.62 20.42 -2.82
CA LYS A 335 18.63 19.48 -2.33
C LYS A 335 18.09 18.04 -2.24
N VAL A 336 16.89 17.87 -1.68
CA VAL A 336 16.27 16.54 -1.54
C VAL A 336 16.01 15.89 -2.90
N VAL A 337 15.58 16.66 -3.91
CA VAL A 337 15.37 16.17 -5.28
C VAL A 337 16.69 15.81 -5.96
N GLU A 338 17.73 16.63 -5.82
CA GLU A 338 19.07 16.32 -6.33
C GLU A 338 19.61 15.02 -5.73
N ASP A 339 19.54 14.87 -4.40
CA ASP A 339 19.97 13.65 -3.70
C ASP A 339 19.24 12.40 -4.24
N ILE A 340 17.92 12.48 -4.52
CA ILE A 340 17.10 11.40 -5.11
C ILE A 340 17.53 11.03 -6.53
N GLU A 341 17.92 12.02 -7.35
CA GLU A 341 18.40 11.80 -8.72
C GLU A 341 19.81 11.18 -8.76
N TYR A 342 20.67 11.51 -7.81
CA TYR A 342 22.01 10.91 -7.70
C TYR A 342 22.04 9.52 -7.06
N LEU A 343 20.94 9.06 -6.42
CA LEU A 343 20.85 7.72 -5.83
C LEU A 343 20.98 6.60 -6.89
N LYS A 344 21.81 5.60 -6.57
CA LYS A 344 21.95 4.37 -7.37
C LYS A 344 21.17 3.23 -6.73
N TYR A 345 20.04 2.90 -7.34
CA TYR A 345 19.12 1.84 -6.92
C TYR A 345 19.70 0.45 -7.15
N ASN A 346 20.54 -0.01 -6.21
CA ASN A 346 21.20 -1.32 -6.27
C ASN A 346 20.58 -2.34 -5.29
N LYS A 347 19.64 -1.91 -4.44
CA LYS A 347 19.00 -2.71 -3.39
C LYS A 347 17.54 -3.02 -3.69
N GLY A 348 17.03 -4.03 -3.02
CA GLY A 348 15.61 -4.37 -2.97
C GLY A 348 15.14 -5.29 -4.08
N PRO A 349 13.97 -5.95 -3.89
CA PRO A 349 13.47 -6.97 -4.79
C PRO A 349 13.02 -6.43 -6.17
N TRP A 350 12.93 -5.11 -6.35
CA TRP A 350 12.48 -4.45 -7.59
C TRP A 350 13.29 -4.83 -8.84
N LEU A 351 14.58 -5.12 -8.68
CA LEU A 351 15.48 -5.49 -9.78
C LEU A 351 15.24 -6.93 -10.28
N GLU A 352 14.65 -7.78 -9.44
CA GLU A 352 14.41 -9.21 -9.70
C GLU A 352 13.00 -9.48 -10.29
N GLN A 353 12.22 -8.43 -10.57
CA GLN A 353 10.82 -8.56 -10.97
C GLN A 353 10.63 -8.76 -12.47
N ASP A 354 10.04 -9.91 -12.83
CA ASP A 354 9.59 -10.20 -14.18
C ASP A 354 8.26 -9.51 -14.55
N ASP A 355 8.00 -9.37 -15.85
CA ASP A 355 6.68 -9.01 -16.42
C ASP A 355 5.52 -9.80 -15.79
N ARG A 356 5.74 -11.08 -15.47
CA ARG A 356 4.74 -11.96 -14.86
C ARG A 356 4.48 -11.61 -13.40
N THR A 357 5.51 -11.25 -12.63
CA THR A 357 5.35 -10.88 -11.22
C THR A 357 4.66 -9.52 -11.12
N PHE A 358 5.03 -8.56 -11.98
CA PHE A 358 4.28 -7.30 -12.12
C PHE A 358 2.84 -7.50 -12.61
N HIS A 359 2.56 -8.49 -13.47
CA HIS A 359 1.18 -8.83 -13.84
C HIS A 359 0.37 -9.32 -12.63
N ASN A 360 0.91 -10.27 -11.86
CA ASN A 360 0.25 -10.80 -10.66
C ASN A 360 0.01 -9.68 -9.62
N LEU A 361 1.02 -8.87 -9.34
CA LEU A 361 0.90 -7.72 -8.43
C LEU A 361 -0.15 -6.72 -8.93
N ARG A 362 -0.19 -6.43 -10.23
CA ARG A 362 -1.19 -5.54 -10.84
C ARG A 362 -2.61 -6.11 -10.74
N MET A 363 -2.78 -7.44 -10.84
CA MET A 363 -4.06 -8.11 -10.62
C MET A 363 -4.52 -7.99 -9.16
N LEU A 364 -3.61 -8.21 -8.20
CA LEU A 364 -3.88 -8.08 -6.77
C LEU A 364 -4.31 -6.66 -6.40
N VAL A 365 -3.50 -5.64 -6.72
CA VAL A 365 -3.80 -4.24 -6.31
C VAL A 365 -5.07 -3.68 -6.96
N GLN A 366 -5.49 -4.21 -8.11
CA GLN A 366 -6.72 -3.79 -8.78
C GLN A 366 -7.99 -4.28 -8.06
N ASP A 367 -7.93 -5.37 -7.29
CA ASP A 367 -9.05 -5.81 -6.46
C ASP A 367 -8.87 -5.41 -5.00
N LYS A 368 -9.56 -4.33 -4.62
CA LYS A 368 -9.50 -3.76 -3.27
C LYS A 368 -10.11 -4.67 -2.21
N MET A 369 -10.94 -5.66 -2.59
CA MET A 369 -11.49 -6.63 -1.65
C MET A 369 -10.45 -7.71 -1.30
N ASP A 370 -9.72 -8.22 -2.29
CA ASP A 370 -8.65 -9.20 -2.07
C ASP A 370 -7.50 -8.59 -1.25
N VAL A 371 -7.11 -7.34 -1.56
CA VAL A 371 -6.16 -6.53 -0.78
C VAL A 371 -6.55 -6.42 0.71
N LEU A 372 -7.84 -6.27 0.99
CA LEU A 372 -8.36 -6.12 2.35
C LEU A 372 -8.65 -7.46 3.06
N ASN A 373 -8.77 -8.57 2.33
CA ASN A 373 -9.19 -9.87 2.87
C ASN A 373 -8.33 -10.30 4.08
N TYR A 374 -7.01 -10.13 3.98
CA TYR A 374 -6.06 -10.45 5.05
C TYR A 374 -6.03 -9.44 6.21
N THR A 375 -6.72 -8.30 6.12
CA THR A 375 -6.92 -7.39 7.26
C THR A 375 -8.03 -7.86 8.19
N THR A 376 -8.95 -8.68 7.69
CA THR A 376 -10.09 -9.25 8.43
C THR A 376 -9.84 -10.71 8.83
N VAL A 377 -8.79 -10.93 9.64
CA VAL A 377 -8.47 -12.26 10.19
C VAL A 377 -9.53 -12.64 11.26
N PRO A 378 -10.05 -13.88 11.31
CA PRO A 378 -11.09 -14.30 12.26
C PRO A 378 -10.55 -14.56 13.68
N ILE A 379 -9.87 -13.57 14.26
CA ILE A 379 -9.35 -13.59 15.63
C ILE A 379 -10.16 -12.60 16.47
N TYR A 380 -10.82 -13.11 17.51
CA TYR A 380 -11.77 -12.32 18.29
C TYR A 380 -11.09 -11.57 19.44
N LEU A 381 -10.78 -10.28 19.23
CA LEU A 381 -10.42 -9.34 20.30
C LEU A 381 -11.59 -8.40 20.62
N PRO A 382 -11.88 -8.09 21.90
CA PRO A 382 -13.02 -7.25 22.29
C PRO A 382 -12.93 -5.80 21.78
N GLU A 383 -11.74 -5.29 21.44
CA GLU A 383 -11.56 -3.94 20.89
C GLU A 383 -12.07 -3.79 19.45
N ILE A 384 -11.99 -4.87 18.66
CA ILE A 384 -12.30 -4.90 17.21
C ILE A 384 -13.56 -5.71 16.89
N THR A 385 -13.93 -6.68 17.73
CA THR A 385 -15.05 -7.60 17.47
C THR A 385 -16.37 -6.87 17.64
N ILE A 386 -17.09 -6.67 16.53
CA ILE A 386 -18.43 -6.07 16.53
C ILE A 386 -19.47 -7.17 16.73
N GLY A 387 -20.39 -6.98 17.68
CA GLY A 387 -21.50 -7.92 17.89
C GLY A 387 -22.45 -8.00 16.68
N ALA A 388 -22.93 -9.20 16.36
CA ALA A 388 -23.70 -9.48 15.15
C ALA A 388 -24.91 -8.54 14.92
N HIS A 389 -25.64 -8.18 16.00
CA HIS A 389 -26.76 -7.23 15.93
C HIS A 389 -26.30 -5.82 15.53
N GLN A 390 -25.19 -5.33 16.10
CA GLN A 390 -24.62 -4.02 15.76
C GLN A 390 -24.08 -4.01 14.33
N GLY A 391 -23.36 -5.06 13.93
CA GLY A 391 -22.86 -5.22 12.56
C GLY A 391 -24.00 -5.20 11.53
N THR A 392 -25.09 -5.94 11.81
CA THR A 392 -26.28 -5.97 10.95
C THR A 392 -26.97 -4.60 10.86
N ARG A 393 -27.08 -3.87 11.98
CA ARG A 393 -27.62 -2.50 11.99
C ARG A 393 -26.79 -1.56 11.12
N ILE A 394 -25.48 -1.53 11.33
CA ILE A 394 -24.55 -0.66 10.59
C ILE A 394 -24.57 -1.02 9.09
N TYR A 395 -24.57 -2.31 8.74
CA TYR A 395 -24.62 -2.77 7.35
C TYR A 395 -25.92 -2.35 6.64
N ASN A 396 -27.07 -2.50 7.29
CA ASN A 396 -28.36 -2.08 6.72
C ASN A 396 -28.39 -0.56 6.52
N SER A 397 -28.04 0.22 7.55
CA SER A 397 -27.99 1.69 7.44
C SER A 397 -26.95 2.18 6.42
N PHE A 398 -25.85 1.44 6.19
CA PHE A 398 -24.89 1.75 5.12
C PHE A 398 -25.49 1.53 3.72
N ARG A 399 -26.33 0.50 3.54
CA ARG A 399 -27.03 0.23 2.27
C ARG A 399 -28.19 1.19 2.00
N GLU A 400 -28.71 1.85 3.03
CA GLU A 400 -29.70 2.93 2.93
C GLU A 400 -29.07 4.26 2.48
N LEU A 401 -27.73 4.38 2.50
CA LEU A 401 -27.06 5.56 1.98
C LEU A 401 -27.15 5.63 0.44
N PRO A 402 -27.40 6.83 -0.13
CA PRO A 402 -27.46 6.99 -1.58
C PRO A 402 -26.14 6.55 -2.23
N GLY A 403 -26.23 5.92 -3.40
CA GLY A 403 -25.06 5.45 -4.16
C GLY A 403 -24.32 4.23 -3.57
N ARG A 404 -24.76 3.66 -2.43
CA ARG A 404 -24.11 2.51 -1.77
C ARG A 404 -24.93 1.22 -1.76
N LYS A 405 -26.20 1.28 -2.17
CA LYS A 405 -27.17 0.18 -2.13
C LYS A 405 -26.84 -0.95 -3.12
N TYR A 406 -26.33 -0.59 -4.29
CA TYR A 406 -25.88 -1.49 -5.36
C TYR A 406 -24.46 -1.13 -5.83
N ASN A 407 -23.87 -1.99 -6.66
CA ASN A 407 -22.56 -1.76 -7.26
C ASN A 407 -22.49 -0.40 -8.01
N PRO A 408 -21.32 0.27 -8.05
CA PRO A 408 -21.14 1.50 -8.81
C PRO A 408 -21.60 1.33 -10.27
N GLY A 409 -22.38 2.27 -10.78
CA GLY A 409 -22.98 2.18 -12.11
C GLY A 409 -24.39 1.61 -12.16
N TYR A 410 -24.98 1.18 -11.03
CA TYR A 410 -26.33 0.59 -10.97
C TYR A 410 -27.28 1.31 -9.98
N ASN A 411 -26.94 2.52 -9.52
CA ASN A 411 -27.72 3.25 -8.52
C ASN A 411 -28.55 4.37 -9.17
N GLU A 412 -29.82 4.10 -9.49
CA GLU A 412 -30.72 5.07 -10.13
C GLU A 412 -30.86 6.39 -9.33
N GLU A 413 -30.82 6.28 -7.99
CA GLU A 413 -30.93 7.39 -7.04
C GLU A 413 -29.83 8.47 -7.21
N VAL A 414 -28.63 8.11 -7.70
CA VAL A 414 -27.53 9.05 -8.00
C VAL A 414 -27.45 9.43 -9.48
N GLY A 415 -28.46 9.04 -10.28
CA GLY A 415 -28.56 9.38 -11.70
C GLY A 415 -27.87 8.41 -12.66
N ASP A 416 -27.60 7.17 -12.24
CA ASP A 416 -27.06 6.14 -13.15
C ASP A 416 -28.04 5.84 -14.30
N LYS A 417 -27.60 6.10 -15.52
CA LYS A 417 -28.40 5.86 -16.73
C LYS A 417 -28.26 4.44 -17.24
N TYR A 418 -29.29 3.95 -17.93
CA TYR A 418 -29.31 2.66 -18.62
C TYR A 418 -29.07 1.43 -17.73
N VAL A 419 -29.47 1.46 -16.45
CA VAL A 419 -29.29 0.36 -15.49
C VAL A 419 -29.80 -0.99 -16.04
N PHE A 420 -30.99 -1.00 -16.64
CA PHE A 420 -31.58 -2.17 -17.30
C PHE A 420 -30.70 -2.78 -18.42
N TRP A 421 -29.95 -1.95 -19.16
CA TRP A 421 -29.14 -2.36 -20.31
C TRP A 421 -27.71 -2.75 -19.93
N LYS A 422 -27.25 -2.47 -18.71
CA LYS A 422 -25.90 -2.79 -18.21
C LYS A 422 -25.71 -4.28 -17.88
N HIS A 423 -26.56 -5.17 -18.38
CA HIS A 423 -26.66 -6.54 -17.88
C HIS A 423 -25.52 -7.47 -18.36
N ARG A 424 -24.74 -7.96 -17.40
CA ARG A 424 -23.91 -9.20 -17.44
C ARG A 424 -22.76 -9.26 -18.48
N TYR A 425 -21.67 -8.54 -18.18
CA TYR A 425 -20.30 -9.03 -18.42
C TYR A 425 -19.41 -8.68 -17.21
N GLY A 426 -19.42 -9.54 -16.20
CA GLY A 426 -18.63 -9.39 -14.98
C GLY A 426 -19.08 -10.39 -13.92
N TYR A 427 -18.18 -11.28 -13.48
CA TYR A 427 -18.44 -12.18 -12.36
C TYR A 427 -18.55 -11.35 -11.08
N SER A 428 -19.75 -11.23 -10.52
CA SER A 428 -19.97 -10.64 -9.21
C SER A 428 -20.00 -11.75 -8.16
N HIS A 429 -18.87 -11.98 -7.48
CA HIS A 429 -18.92 -12.48 -6.12
C HIS A 429 -19.51 -11.37 -5.25
N CYS A 430 -20.75 -11.57 -4.81
CA CYS A 430 -21.34 -10.77 -3.74
C CYS A 430 -21.05 -11.48 -2.41
N PRO A 431 -20.15 -10.96 -1.54
CA PRO A 431 -20.05 -11.46 -0.18
C PRO A 431 -21.33 -11.03 0.57
N GLY A 432 -22.23 -11.98 0.86
CA GLY A 432 -23.47 -11.68 1.60
C GLY A 432 -24.74 -12.39 1.14
N GLN A 433 -24.72 -13.28 0.14
CA GLN A 433 -25.77 -14.29 0.01
C GLN A 433 -25.41 -15.49 0.88
N PRO A 434 -26.29 -15.97 1.79
CA PRO A 434 -26.11 -17.30 2.37
C PRO A 434 -26.13 -18.30 1.22
N LEU A 435 -25.16 -19.22 1.20
CA LEU A 435 -25.07 -20.28 0.21
C LEU A 435 -26.36 -21.09 0.23
N ALA A 436 -27.23 -20.87 -0.76
CA ALA A 436 -28.29 -21.81 -1.10
C ALA A 436 -27.61 -23.08 -1.60
N VAL A 437 -27.38 -24.02 -0.69
CA VAL A 437 -26.81 -25.33 -0.99
C VAL A 437 -27.83 -26.09 -1.83
N ASN A 438 -27.72 -25.96 -3.15
CA ASN A 438 -28.25 -26.92 -4.11
C ASN A 438 -27.43 -28.21 -3.99
N GLY A 439 -27.60 -28.89 -2.86
CA GLY A 439 -27.07 -30.21 -2.57
C GLY A 439 -28.26 -31.13 -2.36
N SER A 440 -28.44 -32.06 -3.29
CA SER A 440 -29.45 -33.11 -3.22
C SER A 440 -29.24 -33.97 -1.97
N LEU A 441 -29.97 -33.70 -0.90
CA LEU A 441 -30.30 -34.71 0.10
C LEU A 441 -31.71 -35.22 -0.17
N SER A 442 -31.79 -36.51 -0.46
CA SER A 442 -33.01 -37.29 -0.44
C SER A 442 -33.59 -37.29 0.97
N VAL A 443 -34.59 -36.43 1.21
CA VAL A 443 -35.48 -36.57 2.37
C VAL A 443 -36.48 -37.68 2.04
N PRO A 444 -36.56 -38.77 2.81
CA PRO A 444 -37.63 -39.74 2.65
C PRO A 444 -38.98 -39.05 2.88
N ARG A 445 -39.95 -39.33 2.02
CA ARG A 445 -41.35 -39.17 2.41
C ARG A 445 -41.60 -40.14 3.57
N ASP A 446 -42.15 -39.64 4.66
CA ASP A 446 -43.34 -40.19 5.33
C ASP A 446 -43.68 -39.35 6.57
N CYS A 447 -44.92 -39.50 7.06
CA CYS A 447 -45.45 -38.92 8.31
C CYS A 447 -45.56 -37.38 8.37
N TRP A 448 -46.54 -36.83 7.65
CA TRP A 448 -47.47 -35.89 8.28
C TRP A 448 -48.68 -36.70 8.73
N ASP A 449 -48.95 -36.77 10.04
CA ASP A 449 -50.27 -36.99 10.64
C ASP A 449 -50.23 -36.71 12.15
N ASP A 450 -51.40 -36.34 12.69
CA ASP A 450 -51.83 -36.28 14.10
C ASP A 450 -51.30 -35.21 15.09
N ASP A 451 -52.22 -34.30 15.44
CA ASP A 451 -52.68 -33.98 16.81
C ASP A 451 -51.71 -33.44 17.89
N ARG A 452 -51.65 -32.10 18.06
CA ARG A 452 -52.35 -31.33 19.14
C ARG A 452 -51.91 -29.88 19.29
#